data_AF-A0A1F6FJJ4-F1
#
_entry.id   AF-A0A1F6FJJ4-F1
#
_cell.length_a   1.000
_cell.length_b   1.000
_cell.length_c   1.000
_cell.angle_alpha   90.00
_cell.angle_beta   90.00
_cell.angle_gamma   90.00
#
_symmetry.space_group_name_H-M   'P 1'
#
loop_
_entity.id
_entity.type
_entity.pdbx_description
1 polymer ?
#
loop_
_entity_poly.entity_id
_entity_poly.type
_entity_poly.pdbx_seq_one_letter_code
_entity_poly.pdbx_strand_id
1 'polypeptide(L)'
;MKITLIALLALVLIGGGYYWYSQEGLETDTEETDELDENEGVPQGKLNINVVCEGALAYMSFPDAESADLFVEECKAGEHPEVIERYKAEMNLGAGAEI
;
A
#
# COMPACT_ATOMS: atom_id res chain seq x y z
N MET A 1 -41.36 -5.46 -24.35
CA MET A 1 -40.51 -4.41 -24.93
C MET A 1 -40.37 -3.15 -24.05
N LYS A 2 -41.45 -2.56 -23.49
CA LYS A 2 -41.30 -1.38 -22.61
C LYS A 2 -40.62 -1.71 -21.26
N ILE A 3 -40.97 -2.84 -20.64
CA ILE A 3 -40.38 -3.30 -19.37
C ILE A 3 -38.89 -3.64 -19.52
N THR A 4 -38.50 -4.24 -20.66
CA THR A 4 -37.09 -4.58 -20.95
C THR A 4 -36.23 -3.33 -21.17
N LEU A 5 -36.78 -2.26 -21.76
CA LEU A 5 -36.08 -0.98 -21.89
C LEU A 5 -35.87 -0.30 -20.53
N ILE A 6 -36.89 -0.34 -19.64
CA ILE A 6 -36.78 0.24 -18.29
C ILE A 6 -35.74 -0.51 -17.45
N ALA A 7 -35.70 -1.84 -17.54
CA ALA A 7 -34.73 -2.66 -16.81
C ALA A 7 -33.28 -2.40 -17.27
N LEU A 8 -33.04 -2.22 -18.57
CA LEU A 8 -31.72 -1.87 -19.10
C LEU A 8 -31.27 -0.47 -18.67
N LEU A 9 -32.20 0.50 -18.68
CA LEU A 9 -31.92 1.87 -18.26
C LEU A 9 -31.58 1.93 -16.77
N ALA A 10 -32.28 1.16 -15.93
CA ALA A 10 -31.96 1.03 -14.51
C ALA A 10 -30.58 0.40 -14.27
N LEU A 11 -30.21 -0.63 -15.04
CA LEU A 11 -28.89 -1.27 -14.94
C LEU A 11 -27.75 -0.32 -15.32
N VAL A 12 -27.93 0.51 -16.34
CA VAL A 12 -26.95 1.51 -16.76
C VAL A 12 -26.83 2.64 -15.72
N LEU A 13 -27.94 3.06 -15.11
CA LEU A 13 -27.90 4.09 -14.06
C LEU A 13 -27.25 3.58 -12.77
N ILE A 14 -27.53 2.33 -12.39
CA ILE A 14 -26.91 1.71 -11.21
C ILE A 14 -25.42 1.49 -11.48
N GLY A 15 -25.05 0.89 -12.63
CA GLY A 15 -23.65 0.65 -12.98
C GLY A 15 -22.85 1.94 -13.19
N GLY A 16 -23.42 2.92 -13.90
CA GLY A 16 -22.80 4.22 -14.13
C GLY A 16 -22.71 5.05 -12.85
N GLY A 17 -23.72 5.02 -12.00
CA GLY A 17 -23.69 5.66 -10.68
C GLY A 17 -22.67 5.02 -9.75
N TYR A 18 -22.55 3.69 -9.75
CA TYR A 18 -21.53 2.98 -8.97
C TYR A 18 -20.12 3.28 -9.47
N TYR A 19 -19.93 3.33 -10.78
CA TYR A 19 -18.64 3.69 -11.39
C TYR A 19 -18.23 5.13 -11.05
N TRP A 20 -19.18 6.08 -11.10
CA TRP A 20 -18.91 7.48 -10.76
C TRP A 20 -18.65 7.66 -9.25
N TYR A 21 -19.42 6.98 -8.40
CA TYR A 21 -19.21 6.94 -6.94
C TYR A 21 -17.86 6.30 -6.55
N SER A 22 -17.35 5.35 -7.32
CA SER A 22 -16.02 4.78 -7.10
C SER A 22 -14.86 5.64 -7.63
N GLN A 23 -15.13 6.72 -8.38
CA GLN A 23 -14.06 7.59 -8.92
C GLN A 23 -13.67 8.75 -7.98
N GLU A 24 -14.45 9.05 -6.94
CA GLU A 24 -14.16 10.11 -5.96
C GLU A 24 -13.00 9.77 -5.00
N GLY A 25 -12.32 8.62 -5.19
CA GLY A 25 -11.17 8.19 -4.40
C GLY A 25 -9.81 8.30 -5.11
N LEU A 26 -9.74 8.88 -6.32
CA LEU A 26 -8.49 9.07 -7.06
C LEU A 26 -8.21 10.56 -7.23
N GLU A 27 -7.90 11.24 -6.13
CA GLU A 27 -6.97 12.36 -6.18
C GLU A 27 -5.60 11.77 -6.53
N THR A 28 -5.38 11.57 -7.84
CA THR A 28 -4.06 11.33 -8.40
C THR A 28 -3.31 12.65 -8.30
N ASP A 29 -2.56 12.82 -7.22
CA ASP A 29 -1.44 13.75 -7.19
C ASP A 29 -0.53 13.38 -8.37
N THR A 30 -0.65 14.18 -9.41
CA THR A 30 0.23 14.18 -10.56
C THR A 30 1.44 14.99 -10.14
N GLU A 31 2.46 14.31 -9.61
CA GLU A 31 3.83 14.81 -9.67
C GLU A 31 4.67 13.86 -10.54
N GLU A 32 5.14 14.47 -11.64
CA GLU A 32 6.11 14.04 -12.64
C GLU A 32 6.14 12.57 -13.13
N THR A 33 5.73 12.46 -14.39
CA THR A 33 6.03 11.38 -15.32
C THR A 33 7.54 11.28 -15.53
N ASP A 34 8.21 10.37 -14.81
CA ASP A 34 9.40 9.70 -15.33
C ASP A 34 8.93 8.41 -16.02
N GLU A 35 9.09 8.46 -17.34
CA GLU A 35 9.04 7.48 -18.40
C GLU A 35 8.69 6.02 -18.04
N LEU A 36 7.65 5.51 -18.72
CA LEU A 36 7.22 4.11 -18.74
C LEU A 36 8.36 3.19 -19.20
N ASP A 37 8.97 2.44 -18.27
CA ASP A 37 9.71 1.23 -18.60
C ASP A 37 8.75 0.04 -18.57
N GLU A 38 8.49 -0.52 -19.75
CA GLU A 38 7.70 -1.73 -19.99
C GLU A 38 8.44 -2.98 -19.49
N ASN A 39 8.69 -3.06 -18.18
CA ASN A 39 9.04 -4.29 -17.51
C ASN A 39 8.08 -4.52 -16.36
N GLU A 40 7.30 -5.60 -16.44
CA GLU A 40 6.61 -6.14 -15.28
C GLU A 40 7.64 -6.61 -14.25
N GLY A 41 8.11 -5.68 -13.44
CA GLY A 41 9.21 -5.84 -12.49
C GLY A 41 8.88 -5.01 -11.25
N VAL A 42 8.70 -5.73 -10.14
CA VAL A 42 8.50 -5.26 -8.77
C VAL A 42 8.97 -3.81 -8.54
N PRO A 43 8.11 -2.90 -8.02
CA PRO A 43 8.47 -1.50 -7.84
C PRO A 43 9.72 -1.40 -6.96
N GLN A 44 10.84 -0.98 -7.56
CA GLN A 44 12.09 -0.68 -6.86
C GLN A 44 11.95 0.67 -6.15
N GLY A 45 11.13 0.68 -5.10
CA GLY A 45 10.93 1.84 -4.23
C GLY A 45 11.84 1.79 -3.00
N LYS A 46 12.23 2.97 -2.51
CA LYS A 46 12.88 3.09 -1.20
C LYS A 46 11.90 2.76 -0.08
N LEU A 47 12.31 1.90 0.85
CA LEU A 47 11.55 1.52 2.03
C LEU A 47 11.62 2.64 3.05
N ASN A 48 10.46 3.18 3.42
CA ASN A 48 10.40 4.09 4.55
C ASN A 48 10.61 3.30 5.86
N ILE A 49 11.82 3.40 6.43
CA ILE A 49 12.19 2.69 7.66
C ILE A 49 11.23 2.98 8.82
N ASN A 50 10.62 4.17 8.88
CA ASN A 50 9.63 4.48 9.92
C ASN A 50 8.40 3.59 9.78
N VAL A 51 7.89 3.43 8.56
CA VAL A 51 6.71 2.58 8.28
C VAL A 51 7.02 1.11 8.54
N VAL A 52 8.24 0.68 8.19
CA VAL A 52 8.70 -0.70 8.43
C VAL A 52 8.77 -0.99 9.93
N CYS A 53 9.43 -0.12 10.71
CA CYS A 53 9.60 -0.31 12.15
C CYS A 53 8.31 -0.12 12.94
N GLU A 54 7.44 0.82 12.54
CA GLU A 54 6.13 0.99 13.17
C GLU A 54 5.16 -0.14 12.79
N GLY A 55 5.22 -0.60 11.53
CA GLY A 55 4.52 -1.80 11.08
C GLY A 55 4.93 -3.04 11.87
N ALA A 56 6.16 -3.05 12.40
CA ALA A 56 6.66 -4.15 13.19
C ALA A 56 5.93 -4.38 14.51
N LEU A 57 5.39 -3.31 15.08
CA LEU A 57 4.58 -3.37 16.29
C LEU A 57 3.27 -4.15 16.08
N ALA A 58 2.79 -4.30 14.84
CA ALA A 58 1.53 -5.00 14.56
C ALA A 58 1.59 -6.51 14.83
N TYR A 59 2.79 -7.07 14.90
CA TYR A 59 3.01 -8.52 15.00
C TYR A 59 4.01 -8.91 16.08
N MET A 60 4.56 -7.94 16.80
CA MET A 60 5.41 -8.14 17.97
C MET A 60 4.63 -7.77 19.23
N SER A 61 4.91 -8.49 20.31
CA SER A 61 4.28 -8.24 21.61
C SER A 61 5.30 -7.65 22.56
N PHE A 62 5.00 -6.47 23.08
CA PHE A 62 5.84 -5.77 24.04
C PHE A 62 5.17 -5.78 25.42
N PRO A 63 5.96 -5.78 26.52
CA PRO A 63 5.42 -5.76 27.88
C PRO A 63 4.75 -4.42 28.24
N ASP A 64 5.17 -3.33 27.60
CA ASP A 64 4.69 -1.97 27.81
C ASP A 64 4.96 -1.10 26.56
N ALA A 65 4.37 0.10 26.55
CA ALA A 65 4.50 1.04 25.45
C ALA A 65 5.93 1.59 25.31
N GLU A 66 6.64 1.80 26.42
CA GLU A 66 8.02 2.32 26.41
C GLU A 66 8.98 1.35 25.72
N SER A 67 8.81 0.04 25.96
CA SER A 67 9.56 -1.01 25.27
C SER A 67 9.28 -1.07 23.76
N ALA A 68 8.05 -0.76 23.35
CA ALA A 68 7.69 -0.68 21.93
C ALA A 68 8.33 0.55 21.26
N ASP A 69 8.32 1.69 21.94
CA ASP A 69 8.94 2.92 21.45
C ASP A 69 10.47 2.75 21.32
N LEU A 70 11.11 2.15 22.33
CA LEU A 70 12.54 1.83 22.30
C LEU A 70 12.88 0.93 21.11
N PHE A 71 12.10 -0.14 20.90
CA PHE A 71 12.29 -1.03 19.76
C PHE A 71 12.18 -0.31 18.41
N VAL A 72 11.25 0.65 18.28
CA VAL A 72 11.12 1.45 17.05
C VAL A 72 12.35 2.33 16.83
N GLU A 73 12.92 2.91 17.88
CA GLU A 73 14.17 3.68 17.76
C GLU A 73 15.37 2.79 17.38
N GLU A 74 15.52 1.63 18.02
CA GLU A 74 16.55 0.63 17.74
C GLU A 74 16.42 0.08 16.31
N CYS A 75 15.19 -0.18 15.87
CA CYS A 75 14.89 -0.60 14.50
C CYS A 75 15.27 0.47 13.47
N LYS A 76 14.97 1.75 13.75
CA LYS A 76 15.39 2.88 12.90
C LYS A 76 16.92 3.05 12.87
N ALA A 77 17.60 2.70 13.96
CA ALA A 77 19.06 2.67 14.03
C ALA A 77 19.68 1.48 13.27
N GLY A 78 18.86 0.53 12.79
CA GLY A 78 19.30 -0.63 12.03
C GLY A 78 19.71 -1.83 12.87
N GLU A 79 19.36 -1.86 14.16
CA GLU A 79 19.69 -2.99 15.05
C GLU A 79 18.80 -4.22 14.82
N HIS A 80 17.71 -4.06 14.06
CA HIS A 80 16.76 -5.13 13.74
C HIS A 80 16.63 -5.38 12.21
N PRO A 81 17.68 -5.88 11.53
CA PRO A 81 17.63 -6.15 10.10
C PRO A 81 16.57 -7.21 9.72
N GLU A 82 16.20 -8.08 10.64
CA GLU A 82 15.16 -9.11 10.46
C GLU A 82 13.79 -8.51 10.14
N VAL A 83 13.50 -7.30 10.64
CA VAL A 83 12.24 -6.59 10.39
C VAL A 83 12.15 -6.16 8.93
N ILE A 84 13.25 -5.62 8.42
CA ILE A 84 13.35 -5.15 7.03
C ILE A 84 13.24 -6.33 6.06
N GLU A 85 13.93 -7.43 6.33
CA GLU A 85 13.85 -8.63 5.48
C GLU A 85 12.44 -9.20 5.44
N ARG A 86 11.77 -9.26 6.59
CA ARG A 86 10.41 -9.76 6.66
C ARG A 86 9.43 -8.85 5.94
N TYR A 87 9.58 -7.54 6.09
CA TYR A 87 8.78 -6.56 5.35
C TYR A 87 8.96 -6.71 3.83
N LYS A 88 10.20 -6.90 3.36
CA LYS A 88 10.48 -7.19 1.94
C LYS A 88 9.80 -8.46 1.46
N ALA A 89 9.78 -9.51 2.30
CA ALA A 89 9.13 -10.77 1.98
C ALA A 89 7.59 -10.64 1.93
N GLU A 90 6.98 -9.97 2.91
CA GLU A 90 5.54 -9.72 2.96
C GLU A 90 5.05 -8.89 1.77
N MET A 91 5.81 -7.88 1.39
CA MET A 91 5.48 -6.98 0.29
C MET A 91 5.93 -7.51 -1.09
N ASN A 92 6.51 -8.72 -1.15
CA ASN A 92 7.06 -9.33 -2.37
C ASN A 92 8.04 -8.40 -3.12
N LEU A 93 8.79 -7.58 -2.39
CA LEU A 93 9.66 -6.55 -2.98
C LEU A 93 11.01 -7.10 -3.48
N GLY A 94 11.33 -8.35 -3.16
CA GLY A 94 12.58 -9.00 -3.55
C GLY A 94 13.82 -8.25 -3.04
N ALA A 95 14.98 -8.51 -3.67
CA ALA A 95 16.25 -7.87 -3.31
C ALA A 95 16.36 -6.39 -3.76
N GLY A 96 15.38 -5.87 -4.52
CA GLY A 96 15.41 -4.53 -5.12
C GLY A 96 14.88 -3.41 -4.24
N ALA A 97 14.36 -3.72 -3.04
CA ALA A 97 13.94 -2.71 -2.08
C ALA A 97 15.13 -2.26 -1.22
N GLU A 98 15.57 -1.03 -1.43
CA GLU A 98 16.59 -0.36 -0.62
C GLU A 98 15.91 0.55 0.41
N ILE A 99 16.59 0.92 1.49
CA ILE A 99 16.04 1.78 2.56
C ILE A 99 16.46 3.23 2.29
#